data_AF-A0A945WFT8-F1
#
_entry.id   AF-A0A945WFT8-F1
#
_cell.length_a   1.000
_cell.length_b   1.000
_cell.length_c   1.000
_cell.angle_alpha   90.00
_cell.angle_beta   90.00
_cell.angle_gamma   90.00
#
_symmetry.space_group_name_H-M   'P 1'
#
loop_
_entity.id
_entity.type
_entity.pdbx_description
1 polymer ?
#
loop_
_entity_poly.entity_id
_entity_poly.type
_entity_poly.pdbx_seq_one_letter_code
_entity_poly.pdbx_strand_id
1 'polypeptide(L)'
;MKKLLTLALLISLTSASFGQKEPPLTRILFIFDASNSMNGIWNKKPKIDVATRLLSAALDSLYGVENLQLGMRVYGHDKYYMKGQDCDDTKLLVPLGSNKTTQIKAELRKLKPKGTTPIAATLEKSADDFPRCPNGNCRNIIILITDGIEECSGDPCAVSMALQRRGIILKPFIIGIGLNVEFREHYECMGSFYDASDEERFKNVLDIVISQALNTTTAQVNLIDANGSPTETNINMTFYDRNNGETIHNYVHTMNVKGNPDTLALDPVHTYRVVAHTIPPRSNDSASITPGTHTIIGINTPQGDLEFKMPGSNRELNNLKVIVRKSGEMNTLNIQSFDETIRYITGKYDLEILTIPRTYISDVDISQSHTTTIQIPQPGVVTFSKLGYGYGSVYVVNKNEQELVANLSLTKERESLSLQPGEYVAVFRPKQARESIFTVEKRFTVSSGASVAVKLN
;
A
#
# COMPACT_ATOMS: atom_id res chain seq x y z
N MET A 1 64.65 -14.83 -36.21
CA MET A 1 63.96 -13.65 -35.64
C MET A 1 62.47 -13.74 -35.96
N LYS A 2 61.66 -14.32 -35.08
CA LYS A 2 60.19 -14.35 -35.19
C LYS A 2 59.64 -13.37 -34.14
N LYS A 3 59.07 -12.24 -34.58
CA LYS A 3 58.43 -11.26 -33.70
C LYS A 3 57.03 -11.75 -33.34
N LEU A 4 56.83 -11.98 -32.04
CA LEU A 4 55.55 -12.30 -31.43
C LEU A 4 54.73 -11.00 -31.33
N LEU A 5 53.56 -10.97 -31.98
CA LEU A 5 52.61 -9.86 -31.91
C LEU A 5 51.62 -10.16 -30.77
N THR A 6 51.78 -9.49 -29.63
CA THR A 6 50.84 -9.57 -28.51
C THR A 6 49.68 -8.61 -28.74
N LEU A 7 48.49 -9.17 -28.98
CA LEU A 7 47.23 -8.44 -29.09
C LEU A 7 46.67 -8.22 -27.66
N ALA A 8 46.73 -6.98 -27.17
CA ALA A 8 46.12 -6.59 -25.90
C ALA A 8 44.62 -6.35 -26.11
N LEU A 9 43.80 -7.24 -25.55
CA LEU A 9 42.35 -7.13 -25.53
C LEU A 9 41.94 -6.14 -24.42
N LEU A 10 41.57 -4.90 -24.81
CA LEU A 10 40.94 -3.94 -23.89
C LEU A 10 39.53 -4.43 -23.53
N ILE A 11 39.37 -4.96 -22.34
CA ILE A 11 38.05 -5.23 -21.73
C ILE A 11 37.53 -3.89 -21.21
N SER A 12 36.60 -3.28 -21.96
CA SER A 12 35.83 -2.13 -21.51
C SER A 12 34.87 -2.57 -20.39
N LEU A 13 35.25 -2.32 -19.13
CA LEU A 13 34.31 -2.36 -18.01
C LEU A 13 33.26 -1.27 -18.23
N THR A 14 32.08 -1.66 -18.69
CA THR A 14 30.88 -0.84 -18.57
C THR A 14 30.47 -0.84 -17.10
N SER A 15 30.95 0.14 -16.34
CA SER A 15 30.39 0.45 -15.03
C SER A 15 28.94 0.87 -15.24
N ALA A 16 28.01 -0.02 -14.95
CA ALA A 16 26.61 0.35 -14.75
C ALA A 16 26.57 1.29 -13.53
N SER A 17 26.68 2.59 -13.78
CA SER A 17 26.39 3.59 -12.76
C SER A 17 24.89 3.50 -12.51
N PHE A 18 24.51 2.87 -11.39
CA PHE A 18 23.20 3.07 -10.82
C PHE A 18 23.09 4.57 -10.51
N GLY A 19 22.34 5.29 -11.33
CA GLY A 19 22.15 6.73 -11.15
C GLY A 19 21.56 7.01 -9.76
N GLN A 20 22.30 7.74 -8.93
CA GLN A 20 21.71 8.42 -7.78
C GLN A 20 20.62 9.35 -8.34
N LYS A 21 19.36 9.12 -7.96
CA LYS A 21 18.28 10.06 -8.25
C LYS A 21 18.68 11.40 -7.63
N GLU A 22 18.76 12.45 -8.46
CA GLU A 22 18.99 13.81 -7.98
C GLU A 22 17.90 14.19 -6.96
N PRO A 23 18.27 14.87 -5.86
CA PRO A 23 17.30 15.28 -4.85
C PRO A 23 16.24 16.20 -5.49
N PRO A 24 14.95 15.97 -5.22
CA PRO A 24 13.86 16.75 -5.81
C PRO A 24 13.95 18.23 -5.39
N LEU A 25 13.57 19.13 -6.30
CA LEU A 25 13.43 20.55 -5.99
C LEU A 25 12.34 20.73 -4.92
N THR A 26 12.67 21.32 -3.79
CA THR A 26 11.68 21.65 -2.75
C THR A 26 11.18 23.08 -2.93
N ARG A 27 9.86 23.25 -2.90
CA ARG A 27 9.18 24.56 -2.92
C ARG A 27 8.37 24.73 -1.66
N ILE A 28 8.66 25.77 -0.89
CA ILE A 28 7.93 26.10 0.33
C ILE A 28 7.23 27.45 0.11
N LEU A 29 5.90 27.42 0.13
CA LEU A 29 5.06 28.61 0.18
C LEU A 29 4.61 28.84 1.62
N PHE A 30 5.10 29.91 2.24
CA PHE A 30 4.59 30.34 3.53
C PHE A 30 3.27 31.08 3.31
N ILE A 31 2.22 30.64 3.98
CA ILE A 31 0.95 31.36 4.08
C ILE A 31 0.86 31.93 5.47
N PHE A 32 0.87 33.26 5.57
CA PHE A 32 0.96 33.96 6.84
C PHE A 32 -0.32 34.72 7.16
N ASP A 33 -0.84 34.48 8.36
CA ASP A 33 -1.98 35.19 8.92
C ASP A 33 -1.58 36.58 9.43
N ALA A 34 -2.22 37.59 8.86
CA ALA A 34 -2.17 38.97 9.35
C ALA A 34 -3.59 39.51 9.55
N SER A 35 -4.54 38.66 9.94
CA SER A 35 -5.89 39.08 10.34
C SER A 35 -5.86 39.86 11.65
N ASN A 36 -6.99 40.47 12.01
CA ASN A 36 -7.10 41.25 13.23
C ASN A 36 -6.90 40.42 14.52
N SER A 37 -7.19 39.12 14.52
CA SER A 37 -6.95 38.24 15.69
C SER A 37 -5.48 38.17 16.11
N MET A 38 -4.56 38.34 15.15
CA MET A 38 -3.12 38.38 15.39
C MET A 38 -2.65 39.60 16.20
N ASN A 39 -3.52 40.59 16.47
CA ASN A 39 -3.29 41.63 17.49
C ASN A 39 -3.38 41.11 18.93
N GLY A 40 -3.95 39.91 19.14
CA GLY A 40 -4.05 39.29 20.45
C GLY A 40 -2.70 39.10 21.13
N ILE A 41 -2.70 39.00 22.46
CA ILE A 41 -1.47 38.83 23.23
C ILE A 41 -1.17 37.35 23.45
N TRP A 42 0.07 36.95 23.19
CA TRP A 42 0.63 35.64 23.52
C TRP A 42 1.98 35.83 24.20
N ASN A 43 2.18 35.22 25.38
CA ASN A 43 3.39 35.36 26.19
C ASN A 43 3.89 36.81 26.35
N LYS A 44 2.95 37.71 26.70
CA LYS A 44 3.17 39.16 26.97
C LYS A 44 3.51 40.01 25.74
N LYS A 45 3.49 39.45 24.52
CA LYS A 45 3.71 40.18 23.27
C LYS A 45 2.53 39.96 22.31
N PRO A 46 2.28 40.88 21.36
CA PRO A 46 1.35 40.61 20.27
C PRO A 46 1.73 39.35 19.49
N LYS A 47 0.75 38.51 19.15
CA LYS A 47 0.97 37.27 18.38
C LYS A 47 1.71 37.54 17.06
N ILE A 48 1.36 38.63 16.37
CA ILE A 48 2.03 39.07 15.14
C ILE A 48 3.55 39.29 15.33
N ASP A 49 3.97 39.90 16.43
CA ASP A 49 5.38 40.20 16.69
C ASP A 49 6.16 38.90 16.94
N VAL A 50 5.52 37.95 17.62
CA VAL A 50 6.12 36.66 17.90
C VAL A 50 6.21 35.83 16.60
N ALA A 51 5.12 35.72 15.85
CA ALA A 51 5.06 34.96 14.61
C ALA A 51 6.05 35.48 13.55
N THR A 52 6.09 36.79 13.32
CA THR A 52 7.02 37.41 12.36
C THR A 52 8.48 37.20 12.75
N ARG A 53 8.81 37.32 14.04
CA ARG A 53 10.16 37.07 14.55
C ARG A 53 10.56 35.61 14.40
N LEU A 54 9.69 34.67 14.77
CA LEU A 54 10.00 33.24 14.72
C LEU A 54 10.14 32.75 13.28
N LEU A 55 9.25 33.16 12.38
CA LEU A 55 9.40 32.88 10.96
C LEU A 55 10.67 33.53 10.39
N SER A 56 10.99 34.77 10.80
CA SER A 56 12.24 35.41 10.40
C SER A 56 13.48 34.64 10.87
N ALA A 57 13.46 34.06 12.06
CA ALA A 57 14.55 33.24 12.58
C ALA A 57 14.66 31.90 11.83
N ALA A 58 13.54 31.24 11.55
CA ALA A 58 13.52 30.00 10.76
C ALA A 58 14.01 30.24 9.31
N LEU A 59 13.72 31.42 8.75
CA LEU A 59 14.24 31.82 7.44
C LEU A 59 15.78 31.92 7.42
N ASP A 60 16.46 32.17 8.54
CA ASP A 60 17.94 32.17 8.58
C ASP A 60 18.52 30.79 8.25
N SER A 61 17.91 29.70 8.72
CA SER A 61 18.38 28.33 8.45
C SER A 61 18.16 27.88 7.01
N LEU A 62 17.29 28.59 6.28
CA LEU A 62 16.97 28.32 4.87
C LEU A 62 17.84 29.11 3.89
N TYR A 63 18.69 30.01 4.38
CA TYR A 63 19.55 30.82 3.52
C TYR A 63 20.64 29.96 2.87
N GLY A 64 20.74 30.02 1.54
CA GLY A 64 21.78 29.32 0.77
C GLY A 64 21.57 27.82 0.62
N VAL A 65 20.43 27.27 1.02
CA VAL A 65 20.08 25.86 0.78
C VAL A 65 19.87 25.64 -0.72
N GLU A 66 20.59 24.67 -1.28
CA GLU A 66 20.47 24.28 -2.69
C GLU A 66 19.13 23.57 -2.96
N ASN A 67 18.65 23.62 -4.21
CA ASN A 67 17.39 22.99 -4.63
C ASN A 67 16.17 23.39 -3.78
N LEU A 68 16.16 24.64 -3.30
CA LEU A 68 15.05 25.23 -2.54
C LEU A 68 14.51 26.50 -3.21
N GLN A 69 13.19 26.59 -3.31
CA GLN A 69 12.47 27.82 -3.67
C GLN A 69 11.51 28.20 -2.55
N LEU A 70 11.50 29.48 -2.20
CA LEU A 70 10.66 30.04 -1.14
C LEU A 70 9.72 31.10 -1.72
N GLY A 71 8.52 31.17 -1.16
CA GLY A 71 7.51 32.19 -1.48
C GLY A 71 6.71 32.55 -0.23
N MET A 72 5.97 33.65 -0.31
CA MET A 72 5.09 34.10 0.76
C MET A 72 3.79 34.70 0.23
N ARG A 73 2.66 34.13 0.67
CA ARG A 73 1.31 34.69 0.54
C ARG A 73 0.81 35.11 1.92
N VAL A 74 0.08 36.21 1.97
CA VAL A 74 -0.42 36.78 3.23
C VAL A 74 -1.90 37.10 3.08
N TYR A 75 -2.68 36.88 4.13
CA TYR A 75 -4.09 37.29 4.19
C TYR A 75 -4.37 38.22 5.38
N GLY A 76 -5.45 38.99 5.30
CA GLY A 76 -5.89 39.93 6.34
C GLY A 76 -5.04 41.21 6.50
N HIS A 77 -4.11 41.47 5.59
CA HIS A 77 -3.12 42.56 5.75
C HIS A 77 -3.50 43.88 5.06
N ASP A 78 -4.37 43.85 4.05
CA ASP A 78 -4.66 45.02 3.20
C ASP A 78 -5.90 45.79 3.69
N LYS A 79 -6.93 45.08 4.14
CA LYS A 79 -8.25 45.68 4.44
C LYS A 79 -8.50 45.77 5.93
N TYR A 80 -9.24 46.81 6.32
CA TYR A 80 -9.60 47.04 7.71
C TYR A 80 -10.90 46.30 8.04
N TYR A 81 -10.86 45.39 9.01
CA TYR A 81 -12.03 44.64 9.51
C TYR A 81 -13.21 45.54 9.88
N MET A 82 -12.93 46.75 10.40
CA MET A 82 -13.94 47.75 10.77
C MET A 82 -14.80 48.25 9.58
N LYS A 83 -14.38 48.00 8.34
CA LYS A 83 -15.12 48.38 7.12
C LYS A 83 -16.03 47.26 6.59
N GLY A 84 -16.11 46.14 7.29
CA GLY A 84 -16.84 44.94 6.88
C GLY A 84 -15.90 43.76 6.66
N GLN A 85 -16.49 42.56 6.63
CA GLN A 85 -15.78 41.31 6.39
C GLN A 85 -15.36 41.22 4.92
N ASP A 86 -14.07 41.06 4.65
CA ASP A 86 -13.52 40.93 3.30
C ASP A 86 -12.82 39.57 3.15
N CYS A 87 -13.48 38.69 2.41
CA CYS A 87 -13.04 37.31 2.21
C CYS A 87 -12.07 37.13 1.03
N ASP A 88 -11.72 38.21 0.35
CA ASP A 88 -10.76 38.24 -0.76
C ASP A 88 -9.41 38.86 -0.38
N ASP A 89 -9.22 39.28 0.87
CA ASP A 89 -7.97 39.86 1.40
C ASP A 89 -6.86 38.80 1.52
N THR A 90 -6.30 38.39 0.37
CA THR A 90 -5.19 37.46 0.26
C THR A 90 -4.31 37.78 -0.95
N LYS A 91 -2.99 37.84 -0.76
CA LYS A 91 -2.04 38.27 -1.78
C LYS A 91 -0.73 37.51 -1.72
N LEU A 92 -0.23 37.10 -2.89
CA LEU A 92 1.14 36.63 -3.06
C LEU A 92 2.09 37.83 -3.02
N LEU A 93 2.75 38.06 -1.88
CA LEU A 93 3.69 39.16 -1.70
C LEU A 93 5.07 38.82 -2.25
N VAL A 94 5.47 37.56 -2.14
CA VAL A 94 6.75 37.06 -2.64
C VAL A 94 6.51 35.81 -3.48
N PRO A 95 6.64 35.90 -4.82
CA PRO A 95 6.55 34.72 -5.69
C PRO A 95 7.65 33.69 -5.40
N LEU A 96 7.33 32.42 -5.62
CA LEU A 96 8.27 31.30 -5.44
C LEU A 96 9.53 31.50 -6.28
N GLY A 97 10.69 31.42 -5.62
CA GLY A 97 11.99 31.46 -6.28
C GLY A 97 13.14 31.17 -5.35
N SER A 98 14.35 31.06 -5.90
CA SER A 98 15.57 30.88 -5.11
C SER A 98 15.98 32.17 -4.41
N ASN A 99 16.68 32.07 -3.28
CA ASN A 99 17.24 33.19 -2.53
C ASN A 99 16.21 34.26 -2.10
N LYS A 100 14.98 33.85 -1.78
CA LYS A 100 13.88 34.76 -1.39
C LYS A 100 13.84 35.12 0.09
N THR A 101 14.69 34.51 0.91
CA THR A 101 14.77 34.71 2.36
C THR A 101 14.76 36.19 2.77
N THR A 102 15.64 37.01 2.19
CA THR A 102 15.75 38.45 2.52
C THR A 102 14.49 39.23 2.13
N GLN A 103 13.90 38.91 0.98
CA GLN A 103 12.68 39.55 0.50
C GLN A 103 11.49 39.24 1.42
N ILE A 104 11.35 37.97 1.81
CA ILE A 104 10.30 37.52 2.75
C ILE A 104 10.43 38.25 4.09
N LYS A 105 11.64 38.32 4.66
CA LYS A 105 11.89 39.08 5.91
C LYS A 105 11.54 40.56 5.81
N ALA A 106 11.82 41.19 4.67
CA ALA A 106 11.49 42.58 4.44
C ALA A 106 9.97 42.82 4.41
N GLU A 107 9.21 41.90 3.81
CA GLU A 107 7.74 41.97 3.80
C GLU A 107 7.13 41.69 5.17
N LEU A 108 7.63 40.69 5.91
CA LEU A 108 7.18 40.39 7.28
C LEU A 108 7.24 41.61 8.20
N ARG A 109 8.30 42.42 8.10
CA ARG A 109 8.48 43.64 8.92
C ARG A 109 7.47 44.75 8.62
N LYS A 110 6.82 44.71 7.44
CA LYS A 110 5.83 45.72 7.02
C LYS A 110 4.40 45.31 7.36
N LEU A 111 4.18 44.04 7.71
CA LEU A 111 2.85 43.52 7.95
C LEU A 111 2.19 44.21 9.14
N LYS A 112 0.90 44.47 8.99
CA LYS A 112 0.04 45.01 10.04
C LYS A 112 -1.22 44.16 10.08
N PRO A 113 -1.61 43.64 11.26
CA PRO A 113 -2.78 42.81 11.39
C PRO A 113 -4.06 43.66 11.34
N LYS A 114 -4.89 43.52 10.29
CA LYS A 114 -6.01 44.46 10.04
C LYS A 114 -7.35 43.82 9.68
N GLY A 115 -7.33 42.70 8.98
CA GLY A 115 -8.46 42.18 8.20
C GLY A 115 -9.09 40.92 8.77
N THR A 116 -9.85 40.22 7.92
CA THR A 116 -10.56 38.96 8.22
C THR A 116 -9.63 37.74 8.01
N THR A 117 -10.05 36.54 8.44
CA THR A 117 -9.35 35.25 8.28
C THR A 117 -9.96 34.36 7.16
N PRO A 118 -9.65 34.61 5.85
CA PRO A 118 -10.12 33.78 4.73
C PRO A 118 -9.13 32.64 4.40
N ILE A 119 -9.07 31.60 5.22
CA ILE A 119 -8.11 30.49 5.08
C ILE A 119 -8.40 29.68 3.81
N ALA A 120 -9.65 29.27 3.58
CA ALA A 120 -10.07 28.45 2.45
C ALA A 120 -9.79 29.13 1.11
N ALA A 121 -10.21 30.39 0.94
CA ALA A 121 -9.97 31.15 -0.28
C ALA A 121 -8.47 31.41 -0.52
N THR A 122 -7.71 31.60 0.56
CA THR A 122 -6.24 31.73 0.49
C THR A 122 -5.59 30.43 0.03
N LEU A 123 -5.98 29.29 0.60
CA LEU A 123 -5.45 27.97 0.24
C LEU A 123 -5.81 27.62 -1.21
N GLU A 124 -7.02 27.93 -1.65
CA GLU A 124 -7.44 27.70 -3.03
C GLU A 124 -6.58 28.50 -4.01
N LYS A 125 -6.43 29.82 -3.78
CA LYS A 125 -5.57 30.69 -4.61
C LYS A 125 -4.10 30.27 -4.54
N SER A 126 -3.65 29.69 -3.42
CA SER A 126 -2.27 29.24 -3.26
C SER A 126 -1.89 28.05 -4.14
N ALA A 127 -2.88 27.24 -4.56
CA ALA A 127 -2.65 26.13 -5.48
C ALA A 127 -2.03 26.61 -6.81
N ASP A 128 -2.40 27.80 -7.26
CA ASP A 128 -1.98 28.38 -8.54
C ASP A 128 -0.67 29.19 -8.41
N ASP A 129 -0.17 29.41 -7.19
CA ASP A 129 1.11 30.07 -6.95
C ASP A 129 2.30 29.14 -7.26
N PHE A 130 2.09 27.82 -7.30
CA PHE A 130 3.13 26.83 -7.61
C PHE A 130 3.34 26.71 -9.12
N PRO A 131 4.54 27.07 -9.64
CA PRO A 131 4.82 26.87 -11.05
C PRO A 131 4.94 25.38 -11.39
N ARG A 132 4.82 25.05 -12.68
CA ARG A 132 5.03 23.67 -13.14
C ARG A 132 6.39 23.12 -12.72
N CYS A 133 6.42 21.83 -12.45
CA CYS A 133 7.61 21.15 -11.97
C CYS A 133 8.62 20.88 -13.08
N PRO A 134 9.90 21.33 -12.96
CA PRO A 134 10.95 20.88 -13.85
C PRO A 134 11.05 19.35 -13.76
N ASN A 135 10.94 18.67 -14.90
CA ASN A 135 11.04 17.21 -15.03
C ASN A 135 10.05 16.40 -14.17
N GLY A 136 8.99 17.02 -13.66
CA GLY A 136 8.00 16.37 -12.79
C GLY A 136 8.51 16.02 -11.38
N ASN A 137 9.71 16.46 -11.00
CA ASN A 137 10.35 16.06 -9.73
C ASN A 137 10.52 17.26 -8.79
N CYS A 138 9.42 17.75 -8.22
CA CYS A 138 9.45 18.70 -7.12
C CYS A 138 8.46 18.38 -6.02
N ARG A 139 8.77 18.90 -4.84
CA ARG A 139 7.93 18.84 -3.65
C ARG A 139 7.33 20.22 -3.43
N ASN A 140 6.01 20.33 -3.51
CA ASN A 140 5.29 21.58 -3.26
C ASN A 140 4.69 21.51 -1.85
N ILE A 141 5.12 22.41 -0.97
CA ILE A 141 4.73 22.41 0.44
C ILE A 141 4.17 23.79 0.79
N ILE A 142 3.02 23.81 1.44
CA ILE A 142 2.43 24.99 2.05
C ILE A 142 2.64 24.87 3.56
N ILE A 143 3.24 25.90 4.15
CA ILE A 143 3.30 26.06 5.61
C ILE A 143 2.33 27.19 5.96
N LEU A 144 1.18 26.83 6.52
CA LEU A 144 0.17 27.77 6.97
C LEU A 144 0.46 28.17 8.41
N ILE A 145 0.64 29.46 8.68
CA ILE A 145 0.86 30.01 10.02
C ILE A 145 -0.36 30.87 10.36
N THR A 146 -1.18 30.44 11.32
CA THR A 146 -2.44 31.10 11.70
C THR A 146 -2.71 31.02 13.19
N ASP A 147 -3.55 31.91 13.74
CA ASP A 147 -4.00 31.86 15.14
C ASP A 147 -5.51 31.68 15.31
N GLY A 148 -6.26 31.64 14.21
CA GLY A 148 -7.72 31.69 14.19
C GLY A 148 -8.36 30.45 13.59
N ILE A 149 -9.68 30.50 13.39
CA ILE A 149 -10.46 29.58 12.55
C ILE A 149 -10.96 30.36 11.32
N GLU A 150 -11.42 29.63 10.31
CA GLU A 150 -12.04 30.22 9.12
C GLU A 150 -13.22 31.13 9.50
N GLU A 151 -13.20 32.38 9.04
CA GLU A 151 -14.29 33.35 9.30
C GLU A 151 -15.20 33.55 8.07
N CYS A 152 -14.77 33.16 6.87
CA CYS A 152 -15.43 33.48 5.60
C CYS A 152 -16.33 32.36 5.04
N SER A 153 -16.82 31.48 5.91
CA SER A 153 -17.72 30.37 5.57
C SER A 153 -17.16 29.39 4.51
N GLY A 154 -15.86 29.41 4.27
CA GLY A 154 -15.18 28.40 3.45
C GLY A 154 -15.02 27.07 4.19
N ASP A 155 -14.62 26.04 3.46
CA ASP A 155 -14.28 24.72 4.03
C ASP A 155 -12.78 24.44 3.82
N PRO A 156 -11.92 24.75 4.82
CA PRO A 156 -10.49 24.47 4.76
C PRO A 156 -10.16 22.97 4.59
N CYS A 157 -11.01 22.07 5.09
CA CYS A 157 -10.84 20.63 4.94
C CYS A 157 -10.99 20.22 3.47
N ALA A 158 -12.05 20.68 2.81
CA ALA A 158 -12.31 20.39 1.40
C ALA A 158 -11.18 20.92 0.51
N VAL A 159 -10.71 22.14 0.77
CA VAL A 159 -9.59 22.73 0.02
C VAL A 159 -8.28 22.00 0.30
N SER A 160 -8.01 21.59 1.54
CA SER A 160 -6.83 20.77 1.88
C SER A 160 -6.80 19.47 1.09
N MET A 161 -7.92 18.74 1.04
CA MET A 161 -8.03 17.53 0.22
C MET A 161 -7.79 17.81 -1.27
N ALA A 162 -8.28 18.94 -1.79
CA ALA A 162 -8.04 19.34 -3.18
C ALA A 162 -6.56 19.64 -3.45
N LEU A 163 -5.86 20.29 -2.52
CA LEU A 163 -4.42 20.53 -2.59
C LEU A 163 -3.61 19.22 -2.57
N GLN A 164 -3.95 18.30 -1.67
CA GLN A 164 -3.27 17.00 -1.56
C GLN A 164 -3.46 16.14 -2.81
N ARG A 165 -4.63 16.19 -3.47
CA ARG A 165 -4.86 15.55 -4.78
C ARG A 165 -4.02 16.14 -5.91
N ARG A 166 -3.56 17.38 -5.78
CA ARG A 166 -2.60 18.03 -6.70
C ARG A 166 -1.15 17.78 -6.31
N GLY A 167 -0.87 16.93 -5.32
CA GLY A 167 0.48 16.68 -4.80
C GLY A 167 1.07 17.86 -4.02
N ILE A 168 0.22 18.77 -3.51
CA ILE A 168 0.63 19.89 -2.67
C ILE A 168 0.38 19.52 -1.20
N ILE A 169 1.45 19.49 -0.42
CA ILE A 169 1.41 19.09 0.98
C ILE A 169 1.12 20.33 1.83
N LEU A 170 0.03 20.28 2.59
CA LEU A 170 -0.32 21.32 3.56
C LEU A 170 0.18 20.93 4.96
N LYS A 171 0.90 21.84 5.61
CA LYS A 171 1.35 21.74 7.01
C LYS A 171 0.81 22.94 7.81
N PRO A 172 -0.32 22.76 8.52
CA PRO A 172 -0.89 23.80 9.38
C PRO A 172 -0.08 24.00 10.66
N PHE A 173 0.20 25.25 11.00
CA PHE A 173 0.94 25.68 12.17
C PHE A 173 0.11 26.72 12.91
N ILE A 174 -0.33 26.37 14.12
CA ILE A 174 -1.36 27.16 14.79
C ILE A 174 -0.83 27.75 16.09
N ILE A 175 -1.02 29.06 16.24
CA ILE A 175 -0.47 29.87 17.32
C ILE A 175 -1.51 30.04 18.41
N GLY A 176 -1.17 29.58 19.63
CA GLY A 176 -1.95 29.92 20.82
C GLY A 176 -3.27 29.16 20.99
N ILE A 177 -3.38 27.94 20.43
CA ILE A 177 -4.55 27.06 20.66
C ILE A 177 -4.66 26.66 22.13
N GLY A 178 -3.53 26.36 22.78
CA GLY A 178 -3.56 25.76 24.11
C GLY A 178 -4.32 24.41 24.12
N LEU A 179 -4.97 24.08 25.23
CA LEU A 179 -5.65 22.78 25.44
C LEU A 179 -7.10 22.73 24.92
N ASN A 180 -7.55 23.65 24.05
CA ASN A 180 -8.94 23.64 23.58
C ASN A 180 -9.17 22.53 22.53
N VAL A 181 -10.03 21.56 22.89
CA VAL A 181 -10.34 20.37 22.07
C VAL A 181 -11.14 20.74 20.81
N GLU A 182 -12.01 21.75 20.88
CA GLU A 182 -12.86 22.16 19.75
C GLU A 182 -12.04 22.70 18.56
N PHE A 183 -10.92 23.39 18.84
CA PHE A 183 -10.00 23.86 17.80
C PHE A 183 -9.28 22.69 17.12
N ARG A 184 -8.95 21.63 17.85
CA ARG A 184 -8.25 20.46 17.29
C ARG A 184 -9.08 19.76 16.22
N GLU A 185 -10.37 19.54 16.50
CA GLU A 185 -11.30 18.87 15.57
C GLU A 185 -11.44 19.62 14.23
N HIS A 186 -11.42 20.96 14.24
CA HIS A 186 -11.53 21.77 13.03
C HIS A 186 -10.32 21.67 12.09
N TYR A 187 -9.16 21.25 12.62
CA TYR A 187 -7.90 21.24 11.89
C TYR A 187 -7.37 19.84 11.58
N GLU A 188 -7.87 18.79 12.24
CA GLU A 188 -7.46 17.39 12.01
C GLU A 188 -7.63 16.95 10.55
N CYS A 189 -8.68 17.43 9.88
CA CYS A 189 -8.95 17.13 8.48
C CYS A 189 -7.89 17.71 7.51
N MET A 190 -7.13 18.74 7.94
CA MET A 190 -6.14 19.42 7.10
C MET A 190 -4.77 18.72 7.12
N GLY A 191 -4.63 17.66 7.92
CA GLY A 191 -3.40 16.90 8.13
C GLY A 191 -2.85 17.06 9.55
N SER A 192 -1.61 16.61 9.76
CA SER A 192 -0.92 16.85 11.03
C SER A 192 -0.71 18.35 11.24
N PHE A 193 -1.33 18.91 12.28
CA PHE A 193 -1.10 20.29 12.69
C PHE A 193 -0.14 20.34 13.89
N TYR A 194 0.44 21.51 14.10
CA TYR A 194 1.34 21.74 15.21
C TYR A 194 0.85 22.85 16.12
N ASP A 195 0.70 22.52 17.40
CA ASP A 195 0.38 23.48 18.45
C ASP A 195 1.66 24.05 19.07
N ALA A 196 1.83 25.36 18.89
CA ALA A 196 2.84 26.13 19.60
C ALA A 196 2.24 26.72 20.89
N SER A 197 2.36 25.96 21.97
CA SER A 197 2.03 26.40 23.33
C SER A 197 2.95 27.51 23.84
N ASP A 198 4.20 27.53 23.38
CA ASP A 198 5.24 28.51 23.73
C ASP A 198 6.19 28.79 22.55
N GLU A 199 6.98 29.86 22.66
CA GLU A 199 7.87 30.33 21.58
C GLU A 199 8.97 29.33 21.22
N GLU A 200 9.47 28.57 22.20
CA GLU A 200 10.55 27.60 22.01
C GLU A 200 10.04 26.39 21.22
N ARG A 201 8.86 25.89 21.60
CA ARG A 201 8.17 24.82 20.88
C ARG A 201 7.83 25.22 19.46
N PHE A 202 7.37 26.45 19.23
CA PHE A 202 7.13 26.96 17.88
C PHE A 202 8.40 26.87 17.03
N LYS A 203 9.52 27.39 17.55
CA LYS A 203 10.81 27.36 16.84
C LYS A 203 11.23 25.93 16.51
N ASN A 204 11.22 25.05 17.51
CA ASN A 204 11.66 23.66 17.34
C ASN A 204 10.81 22.92 16.30
N VAL A 205 9.50 23.10 16.33
CA VAL A 205 8.63 22.43 15.36
C VAL A 205 8.77 23.03 13.96
N LEU A 206 8.89 24.36 13.82
CA LEU A 206 9.12 24.97 12.51
C LEU A 206 10.45 24.50 11.90
N ASP A 207 11.50 24.37 12.72
CA ASP A 207 12.79 23.79 12.33
C ASP A 207 12.64 22.32 11.88
N ILE A 208 11.81 21.53 12.57
CA ILE A 208 11.49 20.13 12.21
C ILE A 208 10.77 20.05 10.86
N VAL A 209 9.75 20.88 10.63
CA VAL A 209 8.97 20.89 9.37
C VAL A 209 9.83 21.34 8.18
N ILE A 210 10.69 22.33 8.40
CA ILE A 210 11.70 22.74 7.41
C ILE A 210 12.66 21.58 7.13
N SER A 211 13.12 20.90 8.17
CA SER A 211 13.99 19.74 8.02
C SER A 211 13.30 18.58 7.28
N GLN A 212 11.99 18.37 7.49
CA GLN A 212 11.17 17.42 6.71
C GLN A 212 11.16 17.77 5.24
N ALA A 213 10.90 19.04 4.94
CA ALA A 213 10.81 19.53 3.57
C ALA A 213 12.11 19.39 2.79
N LEU A 214 13.26 19.42 3.48
CA LEU A 214 14.58 19.43 2.87
C LEU A 214 15.22 18.05 2.82
N ASN A 215 15.11 17.26 3.89
CA ASN A 215 15.87 16.02 4.04
C ASN A 215 15.01 14.79 3.80
N THR A 216 15.55 13.83 3.05
CA THR A 216 15.08 12.45 3.11
C THR A 216 15.58 11.80 4.39
N THR A 217 14.73 10.99 5.01
CA THR A 217 15.07 10.21 6.20
C THR A 217 15.26 8.76 5.87
N THR A 218 16.02 8.06 6.69
CA THR A 218 16.16 6.62 6.55
C THR A 218 15.09 5.90 7.36
N ALA A 219 14.56 4.83 6.81
CA ALA A 219 13.68 3.92 7.50
C ALA A 219 14.04 2.48 7.16
N GLN A 220 13.61 1.54 7.97
CA GLN A 220 13.62 0.13 7.64
C GLN A 220 12.24 -0.47 7.93
N VAL A 221 11.85 -1.47 7.16
CA VAL A 221 10.63 -2.24 7.44
C VAL A 221 11.03 -3.55 8.07
N ASN A 222 10.56 -3.80 9.28
CA ASN A 222 10.73 -5.07 9.96
C ASN A 222 9.50 -5.93 9.67
N LEU A 223 9.70 -7.00 8.90
CA LEU A 223 8.71 -8.05 8.69
C LEU A 223 8.87 -9.09 9.81
N ILE A 224 7.95 -9.04 10.77
CA ILE A 224 8.06 -9.69 12.08
C ILE A 224 7.43 -11.09 12.01
N ASP A 225 8.21 -12.11 12.39
CA ASP A 225 7.76 -13.50 12.47
C ASP A 225 6.92 -13.80 13.73
N ALA A 226 6.49 -15.06 13.89
CA ALA A 226 5.67 -15.48 15.02
C ALA A 226 6.38 -15.36 16.39
N ASN A 227 7.72 -15.28 16.39
CA ASN A 227 8.53 -15.12 17.59
C ASN A 227 8.84 -13.65 17.90
N GLY A 228 8.31 -12.70 17.12
CA GLY A 228 8.59 -11.27 17.30
C GLY A 228 9.92 -10.81 16.68
N SER A 229 10.59 -11.64 15.88
CA SER A 229 11.87 -11.33 15.27
C SER A 229 11.73 -10.89 13.80
N PRO A 230 12.52 -9.91 13.32
CA PRO A 230 12.41 -9.42 11.94
C PRO A 230 13.15 -10.33 10.96
N THR A 231 12.67 -11.56 10.76
CA THR A 231 13.35 -12.59 9.96
C THR A 231 12.74 -12.79 8.57
N GLU A 232 11.54 -12.28 8.33
CA GLU A 232 10.81 -12.46 7.09
C GLU A 232 11.33 -11.51 5.99
N THR A 233 11.38 -11.98 4.74
CA THR A 233 11.95 -11.21 3.63
C THR A 233 11.39 -11.64 2.27
N ASN A 234 11.78 -10.94 1.20
CA ASN A 234 11.37 -11.20 -0.20
C ASN A 234 9.87 -11.04 -0.43
N ILE A 235 9.21 -10.25 0.42
CA ILE A 235 7.79 -9.90 0.28
C ILE A 235 7.69 -8.56 -0.46
N ASN A 236 6.79 -8.49 -1.45
CA ASN A 236 6.48 -7.24 -2.11
C ASN A 236 5.79 -6.30 -1.11
N MET A 237 6.22 -5.04 -1.11
CA MET A 237 5.69 -3.99 -0.25
C MET A 237 5.25 -2.79 -1.09
N THR A 238 4.09 -2.24 -0.77
CA THR A 238 3.63 -0.98 -1.34
C THR A 238 3.46 0.07 -0.25
N PHE A 239 4.01 1.26 -0.50
CA PHE A 239 3.93 2.42 0.36
C PHE A 239 2.92 3.39 -0.24
N TYR A 240 1.85 3.65 0.49
CA TYR A 240 0.82 4.61 0.12
C TYR A 240 0.95 5.86 1.00
N ASP A 241 0.66 7.04 0.45
CA ASP A 241 0.34 8.20 1.29
C ASP A 241 -1.03 7.96 1.92
N ARG A 242 -1.10 8.07 3.25
CA ARG A 242 -2.30 7.79 4.03
C ARG A 242 -3.45 8.77 3.74
N ASN A 243 -3.13 10.02 3.41
CA ASN A 243 -4.12 11.08 3.28
C ASN A 243 -4.82 11.04 1.92
N ASN A 244 -4.08 10.82 0.83
CA ASN A 244 -4.64 10.80 -0.53
C ASN A 244 -4.76 9.40 -1.15
N GLY A 245 -4.15 8.37 -0.55
CA GLY A 245 -4.17 6.98 -1.02
C GLY A 245 -3.26 6.69 -2.21
N GLU A 246 -2.43 7.65 -2.63
CA GLU A 246 -1.53 7.52 -3.77
C GLU A 246 -0.39 6.55 -3.47
N THR A 247 -0.03 5.73 -4.47
CA THR A 247 1.13 4.85 -4.38
C THR A 247 2.42 5.67 -4.53
N ILE A 248 3.20 5.75 -3.47
CA ILE A 248 4.47 6.48 -3.45
C ILE A 248 5.63 5.56 -3.90
N HIS A 249 5.71 4.35 -3.33
CA HIS A 249 6.78 3.41 -3.65
C HIS A 249 6.29 1.95 -3.73
N ASN A 250 6.95 1.16 -4.56
CA ASN A 250 6.88 -0.29 -4.57
C ASN A 250 8.29 -0.84 -4.39
N TYR A 251 8.47 -1.67 -3.37
CA TYR A 251 9.75 -2.30 -3.05
C TYR A 251 9.55 -3.80 -2.83
N VAL A 252 10.59 -4.58 -3.10
CA VAL A 252 10.67 -5.96 -2.62
C VAL A 252 11.56 -5.93 -1.39
N HIS A 253 11.04 -6.44 -0.26
CA HIS A 253 11.81 -6.47 0.98
C HIS A 253 13.06 -7.32 0.83
N THR A 254 14.19 -6.82 1.32
CA THR A 254 15.46 -7.56 1.37
C THR A 254 16.18 -7.35 2.70
N MET A 255 17.11 -8.26 3.00
CA MET A 255 18.03 -8.17 4.13
C MET A 255 19.42 -7.78 3.61
N ASN A 256 20.19 -7.07 4.43
CA ASN A 256 21.60 -6.81 4.18
C ASN A 256 22.48 -7.99 4.62
N VAL A 257 23.80 -7.89 4.35
CA VAL A 257 24.78 -8.95 4.67
C VAL A 257 24.89 -9.32 6.16
N LYS A 258 24.37 -8.48 7.07
CA LYS A 258 24.33 -8.73 8.51
C LYS A 258 23.01 -9.36 8.97
N GLY A 259 22.09 -9.64 8.05
CA GLY A 259 20.76 -10.18 8.35
C GLY A 259 19.76 -9.15 8.86
N ASN A 260 20.06 -7.85 8.73
CA ASN A 260 19.12 -6.79 9.11
C ASN A 260 18.34 -6.31 7.88
N PRO A 261 17.08 -5.86 8.04
CA PRO A 261 16.32 -5.25 6.95
C PRO A 261 17.06 -4.09 6.28
N ASP A 262 16.83 -3.94 4.98
CA ASP A 262 17.45 -2.88 4.19
C ASP A 262 17.00 -1.47 4.62
N THR A 263 17.87 -0.49 4.38
CA THR A 263 17.63 0.91 4.72
C THR A 263 17.04 1.64 3.52
N LEU A 264 15.78 2.05 3.65
CA LEU A 264 15.03 2.80 2.67
C LEU A 264 15.17 4.30 2.93
N ALA A 265 15.29 5.10 1.88
CA ALA A 265 15.14 6.55 1.96
C ALA A 265 13.66 6.90 1.77
N LEU A 266 12.99 7.35 2.83
CA LEU A 266 11.59 7.77 2.81
C LEU A 266 11.50 9.28 3.08
N ASP A 267 10.54 9.93 2.44
CA ASP A 267 10.28 11.35 2.63
C ASP A 267 9.39 11.54 3.87
N PRO A 268 9.87 12.24 4.92
CA PRO A 268 9.14 12.39 6.17
C PRO A 268 7.95 13.33 6.09
N VAL A 269 7.72 13.96 4.93
CA VAL A 269 6.55 14.81 4.70
C VAL A 269 5.26 13.97 4.65
N HIS A 270 5.34 12.72 4.17
CA HIS A 270 4.21 11.80 4.08
C HIS A 270 3.97 11.03 5.38
N THR A 271 2.71 10.73 5.66
CA THR A 271 2.35 9.64 6.58
C THR A 271 2.09 8.40 5.74
N TYR A 272 2.80 7.31 6.00
CA TYR A 272 2.74 6.13 5.16
C TYR A 272 1.76 5.08 5.70
N ARG A 273 0.98 4.50 4.78
CA ARG A 273 0.40 3.17 4.94
C ARG A 273 1.27 2.18 4.16
N VAL A 274 1.89 1.24 4.86
CA VAL A 274 2.77 0.24 4.27
C VAL A 274 2.04 -1.09 4.24
N VAL A 275 1.87 -1.68 3.05
CA VAL A 275 1.23 -2.98 2.85
C VAL A 275 2.27 -3.99 2.42
N ALA A 276 2.45 -5.05 3.20
CA ALA A 276 3.19 -6.25 2.82
C ALA A 276 2.22 -7.24 2.14
N HIS A 277 2.51 -7.61 0.90
CA HIS A 277 1.68 -8.47 0.06
C HIS A 277 1.89 -9.96 0.37
N THR A 278 1.70 -10.33 1.64
CA THR A 278 1.58 -11.72 2.08
C THR A 278 0.21 -12.30 1.71
N ILE A 279 -0.02 -13.59 1.96
CA ILE A 279 -1.32 -14.22 1.76
C ILE A 279 -1.89 -14.69 3.12
N PRO A 280 -2.94 -14.03 3.67
CA PRO A 280 -3.50 -12.74 3.26
C PRO A 280 -2.56 -11.55 3.53
N PRO A 281 -2.78 -10.39 2.89
CA PRO A 281 -1.93 -9.21 3.04
C PRO A 281 -1.98 -8.62 4.45
N ARG A 282 -0.88 -8.00 4.87
CA ARG A 282 -0.72 -7.34 6.18
C ARG A 282 -0.26 -5.90 5.98
N SER A 283 -0.70 -5.00 6.86
CA SER A 283 -0.34 -3.58 6.73
C SER A 283 -0.03 -2.93 8.08
N ASN A 284 0.68 -1.81 8.00
CA ASN A 284 0.80 -0.82 9.05
C ASN A 284 0.33 0.52 8.49
N ASP A 285 -0.76 1.05 9.04
CA ASP A 285 -1.48 2.21 8.48
C ASP A 285 -1.04 3.55 9.09
N SER A 286 -0.07 3.56 10.00
CA SER A 286 0.31 4.74 10.78
C SER A 286 1.82 4.96 10.87
N ALA A 287 2.57 4.61 9.83
CA ALA A 287 4.02 4.81 9.80
C ALA A 287 4.35 6.29 9.55
N SER A 288 4.55 7.05 10.64
CA SER A 288 5.06 8.42 10.61
C SER A 288 6.59 8.41 10.70
N ILE A 289 7.25 9.13 9.82
CA ILE A 289 8.72 9.17 9.78
C ILE A 289 9.23 10.42 10.49
N THR A 290 10.16 10.24 11.42
CA THR A 290 10.74 11.34 12.18
C THR A 290 11.98 11.90 11.47
N PRO A 291 12.03 13.20 11.17
CA PRO A 291 13.17 13.87 10.51
C PRO A 291 14.51 13.61 11.19
N GLY A 292 15.54 13.34 10.39
CA GLY A 292 16.90 13.09 10.88
C GLY A 292 17.04 11.85 11.78
N THR A 293 15.98 11.08 12.00
CA THR A 293 15.97 9.90 12.87
C THR A 293 15.63 8.67 12.05
N HIS A 294 16.44 7.63 12.19
CA HIS A 294 16.15 6.36 11.54
C HIS A 294 14.85 5.76 12.09
N THR A 295 13.88 5.48 11.23
CA THR A 295 12.54 4.99 11.63
C THR A 295 12.40 3.50 11.37
N ILE A 296 11.89 2.75 12.35
CA ILE A 296 11.62 1.31 12.23
C ILE A 296 10.11 1.11 12.09
N ILE A 297 9.69 0.50 10.97
CA ILE A 297 8.29 0.20 10.67
C ILE A 297 8.07 -1.30 10.87
N GLY A 298 7.35 -1.72 11.91
CA GLY A 298 7.02 -3.12 12.14
C GLY A 298 5.73 -3.55 11.44
N ILE A 299 5.75 -4.71 10.77
CA ILE A 299 4.57 -5.38 10.23
C ILE A 299 4.64 -6.87 10.62
N ASN A 300 3.60 -7.38 11.30
CA ASN A 300 3.54 -8.80 11.65
C ASN A 300 3.19 -9.64 10.42
N THR A 301 4.12 -10.48 10.00
CA THR A 301 4.03 -11.34 8.82
C THR A 301 4.56 -12.75 9.11
N PRO A 302 4.09 -13.46 10.15
CA PRO A 302 4.52 -14.83 10.40
C PRO A 302 4.12 -15.72 9.24
N GLN A 303 5.05 -16.47 8.64
CA GLN A 303 4.78 -17.29 7.44
C GLN A 303 5.22 -18.74 7.56
N GLY A 304 4.48 -19.61 6.88
CA GLY A 304 4.84 -21.01 6.60
C GLY A 304 4.58 -21.34 5.14
N ASP A 305 5.22 -22.40 4.66
CA ASP A 305 5.09 -22.87 3.29
C ASP A 305 4.01 -23.96 3.23
N LEU A 306 3.17 -23.93 2.19
CA LEU A 306 2.23 -25.00 1.86
C LEU A 306 2.63 -25.61 0.51
N GLU A 307 2.80 -26.92 0.49
CA GLU A 307 3.06 -27.67 -0.74
C GLU A 307 2.14 -28.88 -0.87
N PHE A 308 1.92 -29.30 -2.11
CA PHE A 308 1.12 -30.46 -2.43
C PHE A 308 1.99 -31.52 -3.10
N LYS A 309 1.78 -32.78 -2.74
CA LYS A 309 2.46 -33.91 -3.37
C LYS A 309 1.46 -34.99 -3.76
N MET A 310 1.73 -35.61 -4.90
CA MET A 310 0.97 -36.74 -5.39
C MET A 310 1.96 -37.82 -5.83
N PRO A 311 2.07 -38.94 -5.08
CA PRO A 311 3.00 -40.01 -5.43
C PRO A 311 2.61 -40.65 -6.76
N GLY A 312 3.57 -40.75 -7.69
CA GLY A 312 3.36 -41.29 -9.04
C GLY A 312 3.47 -40.21 -10.12
N SER A 313 4.50 -40.30 -10.95
CA SER A 313 4.89 -39.26 -11.91
C SER A 313 3.91 -39.20 -13.09
N ASN A 314 2.87 -38.37 -13.01
CA ASN A 314 2.10 -38.01 -14.19
C ASN A 314 2.00 -36.49 -14.31
N ARG A 315 2.81 -35.91 -15.21
CA ARG A 315 2.93 -34.46 -15.43
C ARG A 315 1.60 -33.78 -15.78
N GLU A 316 0.66 -34.50 -16.38
CA GLU A 316 -0.68 -33.97 -16.70
C GLU A 316 -1.52 -33.66 -15.44
N LEU A 317 -1.24 -34.31 -14.31
CA LEU A 317 -1.95 -34.09 -13.04
C LEU A 317 -1.35 -32.94 -12.22
N ASN A 318 -0.23 -32.35 -12.64
CA ASN A 318 0.37 -31.18 -11.98
C ASN A 318 -0.49 -29.91 -12.14
N ASN A 319 -1.44 -29.89 -13.09
CA ASN A 319 -2.34 -28.76 -13.28
C ASN A 319 -3.60 -28.81 -12.38
N LEU A 320 -3.65 -29.75 -11.42
CA LEU A 320 -4.69 -29.71 -10.38
C LEU A 320 -4.59 -28.39 -9.63
N LYS A 321 -5.73 -27.72 -9.49
CA LYS A 321 -5.85 -26.49 -8.70
C LYS A 321 -6.39 -26.83 -7.32
N VAL A 322 -5.90 -26.11 -6.33
CA VAL A 322 -6.35 -26.18 -4.95
C VAL A 322 -6.85 -24.80 -4.54
N ILE A 323 -8.10 -24.74 -4.10
CA ILE A 323 -8.66 -23.54 -3.51
C ILE A 323 -8.27 -23.56 -2.03
N VAL A 324 -7.59 -22.50 -1.59
CA VAL A 324 -7.17 -22.31 -0.20
C VAL A 324 -8.04 -21.25 0.43
N ARG A 325 -8.65 -21.57 1.57
CA ARG A 325 -9.49 -20.67 2.36
C ARG A 325 -9.01 -20.64 3.80
N LYS A 326 -9.28 -19.57 4.52
CA LYS A 326 -9.09 -19.57 5.98
C LYS A 326 -10.09 -20.52 6.61
N SER A 327 -9.68 -21.25 7.66
CA SER A 327 -10.56 -22.23 8.32
C SER A 327 -11.88 -21.59 8.76
N GLY A 328 -12.99 -22.21 8.36
CA GLY A 328 -14.35 -21.75 8.64
C GLY A 328 -14.86 -20.59 7.76
N GLU A 329 -14.06 -20.10 6.81
CA GLU A 329 -14.45 -19.04 5.87
C GLU A 329 -14.68 -19.58 4.46
N MET A 330 -15.69 -19.05 3.76
CA MET A 330 -15.97 -19.43 2.37
C MET A 330 -15.22 -18.59 1.33
N ASN A 331 -14.56 -17.51 1.76
CA ASN A 331 -13.81 -16.64 0.86
C ASN A 331 -12.53 -17.33 0.37
N THR A 332 -12.37 -17.42 -0.95
CA THR A 332 -11.15 -17.93 -1.56
C THR A 332 -10.01 -16.95 -1.30
N LEU A 333 -8.97 -17.41 -0.59
CA LEU A 333 -7.75 -16.62 -0.37
C LEU A 333 -6.78 -16.76 -1.53
N ASN A 334 -6.59 -17.98 -2.03
CA ASN A 334 -5.69 -18.25 -3.14
C ASN A 334 -6.12 -19.49 -3.93
N ILE A 335 -5.68 -19.58 -5.18
CA ILE A 335 -5.76 -20.77 -6.01
C ILE A 335 -4.33 -21.22 -6.31
N GLN A 336 -3.91 -22.32 -5.69
CA GLN A 336 -2.55 -22.85 -5.79
C GLN A 336 -2.50 -24.04 -6.76
N SER A 337 -1.42 -24.14 -7.52
CA SER A 337 -1.13 -25.31 -8.36
C SER A 337 -0.36 -26.36 -7.58
N PHE A 338 -0.49 -27.63 -7.96
CA PHE A 338 0.19 -28.75 -7.27
C PHE A 338 1.72 -28.71 -7.35
N ASP A 339 2.29 -28.03 -8.34
CA ASP A 339 3.73 -27.88 -8.56
C ASP A 339 4.34 -26.64 -7.87
N GLU A 340 3.53 -25.86 -7.17
CA GLU A 340 3.95 -24.64 -6.48
C GLU A 340 4.07 -24.87 -4.97
N THR A 341 5.13 -24.33 -4.38
CA THR A 341 5.23 -24.09 -2.93
C THR A 341 4.92 -22.63 -2.68
N ILE A 342 3.87 -22.34 -1.91
CA ILE A 342 3.40 -20.98 -1.65
C ILE A 342 3.48 -20.67 -0.15
N ARG A 343 3.93 -19.45 0.17
CA ARG A 343 3.94 -18.91 1.54
C ARG A 343 2.57 -18.35 1.91
N TYR A 344 2.09 -18.75 3.08
CA TYR A 344 0.89 -18.21 3.70
C TYR A 344 1.22 -17.69 5.09
N ILE A 345 0.41 -16.74 5.58
CA ILE A 345 0.47 -16.34 6.98
C ILE A 345 0.12 -17.54 7.86
N THR A 346 0.81 -17.72 8.98
CA THR A 346 0.55 -18.85 9.88
C THR A 346 -0.90 -18.88 10.35
N GLY A 347 -1.48 -20.08 10.46
CA GLY A 347 -2.86 -20.28 10.90
C GLY A 347 -3.49 -21.53 10.29
N LYS A 348 -4.80 -21.70 10.51
CA LYS A 348 -5.57 -22.82 10.00
C LYS A 348 -6.28 -22.49 8.68
N TYR A 349 -6.24 -23.44 7.75
CA TYR A 349 -6.79 -23.30 6.40
C TYR A 349 -7.64 -24.51 6.01
N ASP A 350 -8.68 -24.25 5.22
CA ASP A 350 -9.50 -25.27 4.59
C ASP A 350 -9.14 -25.34 3.11
N LEU A 351 -8.92 -26.56 2.61
CA LEU A 351 -8.47 -26.85 1.26
C LEU A 351 -9.57 -27.56 0.48
N GLU A 352 -9.88 -27.07 -0.71
CA GLU A 352 -10.71 -27.76 -1.68
C GLU A 352 -9.86 -28.08 -2.91
N ILE A 353 -9.57 -29.35 -3.08
CA ILE A 353 -8.79 -29.86 -4.20
C ILE A 353 -9.76 -30.25 -5.31
N LEU A 354 -9.50 -29.76 -6.53
CA LEU A 354 -10.41 -29.92 -7.67
C LEU A 354 -10.35 -31.31 -8.33
N THR A 355 -10.31 -32.36 -7.52
CA THR A 355 -10.43 -33.78 -7.88
C THR A 355 -11.89 -34.17 -8.17
N ILE A 356 -12.07 -35.41 -8.65
CA ILE A 356 -13.39 -36.05 -8.84
C ILE A 356 -13.41 -37.38 -8.07
N PRO A 357 -14.28 -37.57 -7.05
CA PRO A 357 -15.03 -36.52 -6.34
C PRO A 357 -14.12 -35.43 -5.77
N ARG A 358 -14.71 -34.27 -5.42
CA ARG A 358 -14.01 -33.17 -4.75
C ARG A 358 -13.38 -33.66 -3.44
N THR A 359 -12.13 -33.31 -3.20
CA THR A 359 -11.44 -33.64 -1.96
C THR A 359 -11.37 -32.39 -1.09
N TYR A 360 -11.90 -32.50 0.13
CA TYR A 360 -11.86 -31.45 1.15
C TYR A 360 -10.94 -31.85 2.29
N ILE A 361 -10.09 -30.93 2.73
CA ILE A 361 -9.22 -31.11 3.89
C ILE A 361 -9.36 -29.88 4.77
N SER A 362 -9.98 -30.04 5.93
CA SER A 362 -10.22 -28.94 6.87
C SER A 362 -9.12 -28.82 7.92
N ASP A 363 -9.01 -27.64 8.52
CA ASP A 363 -8.12 -27.36 9.66
C ASP A 363 -6.64 -27.68 9.43
N VAL A 364 -6.15 -27.46 8.20
CA VAL A 364 -4.73 -27.58 7.88
C VAL A 364 -3.95 -26.48 8.58
N ASP A 365 -3.06 -26.86 9.50
CA ASP A 365 -2.23 -25.93 10.25
C ASP A 365 -0.94 -25.60 9.48
N ILE A 366 -0.77 -24.31 9.17
CA ILE A 366 0.47 -23.76 8.58
C ILE A 366 1.23 -23.06 9.70
N SER A 367 2.38 -23.62 10.06
CA SER A 367 3.22 -23.15 11.17
C SER A 367 4.44 -22.37 10.68
N GLN A 368 4.99 -21.54 11.57
CA GLN A 368 6.10 -20.63 11.27
C GLN A 368 7.33 -21.37 10.74
N SER A 369 7.88 -20.89 9.63
CA SER A 369 9.12 -21.40 9.01
C SER A 369 9.10 -22.91 8.72
N HIS A 370 7.91 -23.48 8.54
CA HIS A 370 7.71 -24.90 8.27
C HIS A 370 7.01 -25.10 6.93
N THR A 371 7.34 -26.20 6.24
CA THR A 371 6.67 -26.63 5.02
C THR A 371 5.60 -27.67 5.34
N THR A 372 4.35 -27.24 5.43
CA THR A 372 3.19 -28.13 5.54
C THR A 372 2.97 -28.82 4.21
N THR A 373 3.14 -30.14 4.17
CA THR A 373 2.97 -30.96 2.96
C THR A 373 1.66 -31.71 3.00
N ILE A 374 0.80 -31.47 2.01
CA ILE A 374 -0.44 -32.22 1.81
C ILE A 374 -0.23 -33.28 0.74
N GLN A 375 -0.42 -34.55 1.11
CA GLN A 375 -0.31 -35.67 0.19
C GLN A 375 -1.70 -36.23 -0.12
N ILE A 376 -2.01 -36.37 -1.41
CA ILE A 376 -3.22 -37.05 -1.88
C ILE A 376 -2.86 -38.21 -2.81
N PRO A 377 -3.71 -39.24 -2.92
CA PRO A 377 -3.46 -40.34 -3.83
C PRO A 377 -3.66 -39.91 -5.30
N GLN A 378 -2.97 -40.60 -6.19
CA GLN A 378 -3.09 -40.35 -7.62
C GLN A 378 -4.47 -40.83 -8.13
N PRO A 379 -5.21 -40.04 -8.91
CA PRO A 379 -6.44 -40.52 -9.54
C PRO A 379 -6.13 -41.67 -10.52
N GLY A 380 -7.03 -42.64 -10.58
CA GLY A 380 -7.04 -43.66 -11.63
C GLY A 380 -7.75 -43.14 -12.89
N VAL A 381 -7.45 -43.75 -14.03
CA VAL A 381 -8.09 -43.43 -15.32
C VAL A 381 -9.15 -44.48 -15.62
N VAL A 382 -10.42 -44.07 -15.64
CA VAL A 382 -11.54 -44.97 -15.93
C VAL A 382 -12.04 -44.70 -17.32
N THR A 383 -12.04 -45.73 -18.17
CA THR A 383 -12.53 -45.66 -19.55
C THR A 383 -13.88 -46.35 -19.66
N PHE A 384 -14.91 -45.58 -19.97
CA PHE A 384 -16.26 -46.05 -20.17
C PHE A 384 -16.47 -46.37 -21.66
N SER A 385 -17.04 -47.54 -21.94
CA SER A 385 -17.49 -47.95 -23.28
C SER A 385 -18.98 -48.21 -23.23
N LYS A 386 -19.77 -47.50 -24.04
CA LYS A 386 -21.23 -47.50 -24.05
C LYS A 386 -21.76 -48.10 -25.34
N LEU A 387 -22.90 -48.79 -25.26
CA LEU A 387 -23.61 -49.28 -26.44
C LEU A 387 -24.42 -48.15 -27.10
N GLY A 388 -23.74 -47.34 -27.91
CA GLY A 388 -24.30 -46.19 -28.61
C GLY A 388 -24.42 -44.92 -27.75
N TYR A 389 -25.20 -43.95 -28.24
CA TYR A 389 -25.47 -42.69 -27.55
C TYR A 389 -26.57 -42.84 -26.51
N GLY A 390 -26.46 -42.12 -25.39
CA GLY A 390 -27.42 -42.25 -24.30
C GLY A 390 -27.07 -41.39 -23.10
N TYR A 391 -27.79 -41.65 -22.01
CA TYR A 391 -27.67 -40.92 -20.75
C TYR A 391 -26.91 -41.79 -19.77
N GLY A 392 -25.82 -41.29 -19.21
CA GLY A 392 -25.05 -42.03 -18.22
C GLY A 392 -24.44 -41.12 -17.16
N SER A 393 -24.26 -41.69 -15.99
CA SER A 393 -23.79 -40.99 -14.80
C SER A 393 -22.90 -41.92 -13.98
N VAL A 394 -21.94 -41.33 -13.28
CA VAL A 394 -21.00 -42.01 -12.40
C VAL A 394 -21.22 -41.50 -10.99
N TYR A 395 -21.37 -42.44 -10.06
CA TYR A 395 -21.59 -42.20 -8.64
C TYR A 395 -20.43 -42.76 -7.83
N VAL A 396 -19.98 -42.03 -6.82
CA VAL A 396 -19.11 -42.58 -5.77
C VAL A 396 -19.99 -43.21 -4.69
N VAL A 397 -19.56 -44.35 -4.16
CA VAL A 397 -20.27 -45.08 -3.11
C VAL A 397 -19.63 -44.76 -1.76
N ASN A 398 -20.34 -43.99 -0.94
CA ASN A 398 -19.92 -43.64 0.42
C ASN A 398 -20.83 -44.37 1.42
N LYS A 399 -20.32 -45.45 2.02
CA LYS A 399 -21.09 -46.36 2.87
C LYS A 399 -22.31 -46.92 2.13
N ASN A 400 -23.51 -46.38 2.40
CA ASN A 400 -24.77 -46.79 1.79
C ASN A 400 -25.37 -45.72 0.87
N GLU A 401 -24.72 -44.57 0.72
CA GLU A 401 -25.19 -43.46 -0.11
C GLU A 401 -24.39 -43.39 -1.42
N GLN A 402 -25.07 -42.99 -2.49
CA GLN A 402 -24.46 -42.76 -3.80
C GLN A 402 -24.51 -41.27 -4.11
N GLU A 403 -23.35 -40.67 -4.32
CA GLU A 403 -23.22 -39.26 -4.68
C GLU A 403 -22.82 -39.15 -6.16
N LEU A 404 -23.53 -38.33 -6.93
CA LEU A 404 -23.23 -38.10 -8.34
C LEU A 404 -21.92 -37.31 -8.48
N VAL A 405 -20.91 -37.89 -9.15
CA VAL A 405 -19.59 -37.25 -9.31
C VAL A 405 -19.29 -36.81 -10.74
N ALA A 406 -19.91 -37.45 -11.74
CA ALA A 406 -19.73 -37.08 -13.14
C ALA A 406 -20.91 -37.54 -14.01
N ASN A 407 -21.17 -36.80 -15.08
CA ASN A 407 -22.07 -37.22 -16.15
C ASN A 407 -21.23 -37.68 -17.35
N LEU A 408 -21.61 -38.82 -17.92
CA LEU A 408 -21.03 -39.34 -19.15
C LEU A 408 -21.59 -38.55 -20.33
N SER A 409 -20.75 -38.31 -21.35
CA SER A 409 -21.13 -37.58 -22.54
C SER A 409 -22.29 -38.24 -23.29
N LEU A 410 -23.24 -37.44 -23.77
CA LEU A 410 -24.38 -37.92 -24.54
C LEU A 410 -23.99 -38.42 -25.95
N THR A 411 -22.84 -37.99 -26.47
CA THR A 411 -22.46 -38.12 -27.89
C THR A 411 -21.18 -38.91 -28.13
N LYS A 412 -20.51 -39.36 -27.07
CA LYS A 412 -19.32 -40.23 -27.18
C LYS A 412 -19.71 -41.65 -26.84
N GLU A 413 -19.26 -42.65 -27.59
CA GLU A 413 -19.42 -44.06 -27.21
C GLU A 413 -18.33 -44.50 -26.24
N ARG A 414 -17.15 -43.86 -26.31
CA ARG A 414 -16.02 -44.10 -25.43
C ARG A 414 -15.49 -42.79 -24.86
N GLU A 415 -15.28 -42.75 -23.55
CA GLU A 415 -14.71 -41.59 -22.87
C GLU A 415 -13.93 -42.03 -21.63
N SER A 416 -12.99 -41.19 -21.20
CA SER A 416 -12.16 -41.46 -20.02
C SER A 416 -12.31 -40.34 -19.00
N LEU A 417 -12.37 -40.71 -17.72
CA LEU A 417 -12.43 -39.80 -16.59
C LEU A 417 -11.31 -40.13 -15.60
N SER A 418 -10.72 -39.10 -15.00
CA SER A 418 -9.79 -39.26 -13.87
C SER A 418 -10.57 -39.24 -12.57
N LEU A 419 -10.63 -40.36 -11.87
CA LEU A 419 -11.37 -40.52 -10.61
C LEU A 419 -10.42 -40.83 -9.46
N GLN A 420 -10.66 -40.23 -8.29
CA GLN A 420 -9.92 -40.56 -7.07
C GLN A 420 -10.16 -42.03 -6.65
N PRO A 421 -9.24 -42.67 -5.91
CA PRO A 421 -9.45 -44.04 -5.46
C PRO A 421 -10.72 -44.20 -4.64
N GLY A 422 -11.47 -45.27 -4.90
CA GLY A 422 -12.75 -45.52 -4.24
C GLY A 422 -13.63 -46.54 -4.98
N GLU A 423 -14.82 -46.77 -4.43
CA GLU A 423 -15.86 -47.62 -5.00
C GLU A 423 -16.87 -46.78 -5.78
N TYR A 424 -17.23 -47.23 -6.98
CA TYR A 424 -18.07 -46.47 -7.90
C TYR A 424 -19.16 -47.33 -8.53
N VAL A 425 -20.23 -46.66 -8.93
CA VAL A 425 -21.31 -47.21 -9.74
C VAL A 425 -21.47 -46.34 -10.98
N ALA A 426 -21.43 -46.94 -12.16
CA ALA A 426 -21.83 -46.27 -13.39
C ALA A 426 -23.19 -46.79 -13.84
N VAL A 427 -24.07 -45.88 -14.22
CA VAL A 427 -25.36 -46.19 -14.83
C VAL A 427 -25.41 -45.64 -16.24
N PHE A 428 -26.07 -46.37 -17.14
CA PHE A 428 -26.26 -45.92 -18.50
C PHE A 428 -27.54 -46.46 -19.11
N ARG A 429 -28.21 -45.63 -19.89
CA ARG A 429 -29.39 -46.00 -20.67
C ARG A 429 -29.25 -45.48 -22.11
N PRO A 430 -29.35 -46.35 -23.12
CA PRO A 430 -29.33 -45.92 -24.52
C PRO A 430 -30.43 -44.90 -24.82
N LYS A 431 -30.14 -43.92 -25.69
CA LYS A 431 -31.08 -42.86 -26.05
C LYS A 431 -32.38 -43.40 -26.66
N GLN A 432 -32.29 -44.51 -27.39
CA GLN A 432 -33.42 -45.15 -28.06
C GLN A 432 -34.36 -45.91 -27.09
N ALA A 433 -33.86 -46.29 -25.91
CA ALA A 433 -34.69 -46.94 -24.91
C ALA A 433 -35.72 -45.93 -24.36
N ARG A 434 -36.98 -46.35 -24.16
CA ARG A 434 -38.06 -45.48 -23.68
C ARG A 434 -38.46 -45.71 -22.23
N GLU A 435 -37.91 -46.73 -21.59
CA GLU A 435 -38.21 -47.08 -20.19
C GLU A 435 -36.93 -47.09 -19.34
N SER A 436 -37.06 -46.73 -18.07
CA SER A 436 -35.94 -46.68 -17.12
C SER A 436 -35.36 -48.05 -16.78
N ILE A 437 -36.15 -49.12 -16.94
CA ILE A 437 -35.72 -50.51 -16.64
C ILE A 437 -34.58 -50.98 -17.55
N PHE A 438 -34.38 -50.32 -18.71
CA PHE A 438 -33.25 -50.58 -19.61
C PHE A 438 -31.93 -49.93 -19.17
N THR A 439 -31.86 -49.44 -17.93
CA THR A 439 -30.63 -48.89 -17.37
C THR A 439 -29.69 -50.02 -16.99
N VAL A 440 -28.47 -49.98 -17.52
CA VAL A 440 -27.37 -50.87 -17.14
C VAL A 440 -26.65 -50.25 -15.95
N GLU A 441 -26.53 -50.98 -14.86
CA GLU A 441 -25.73 -50.61 -13.68
C GLU A 441 -24.44 -51.44 -13.65
N LYS A 442 -23.29 -50.80 -13.44
CA LYS A 442 -22.01 -51.47 -13.27
C LYS A 442 -21.22 -50.91 -12.09
N ARG A 443 -20.83 -51.80 -11.17
CA ARG A 443 -19.93 -51.51 -10.04
C ARG A 443 -18.48 -51.75 -10.43
N PHE A 444 -17.59 -50.87 -9.96
CA PHE A 444 -16.15 -50.97 -10.18
C PHE A 444 -15.37 -50.21 -9.09
N THR A 445 -14.15 -50.66 -8.85
CA THR A 445 -13.21 -50.05 -7.91
C THR A 445 -12.13 -49.31 -8.68
N VAL A 446 -11.73 -48.13 -8.22
CA VAL A 446 -10.59 -47.39 -8.73
C VAL A 446 -9.46 -47.43 -7.69
N SER A 447 -8.28 -47.87 -8.11
CA SER A 447 -7.06 -47.83 -7.31
C SER A 447 -6.14 -46.70 -7.77
N SER A 448 -5.25 -46.25 -6.88
CA SER A 448 -4.34 -45.13 -7.17
C SER A 448 -3.48 -45.38 -8.42
N GLY A 449 -3.56 -44.47 -9.39
CA GLY A 449 -2.80 -44.55 -10.66
C GLY A 449 -3.19 -45.69 -11.60
N ALA A 450 -4.21 -46.49 -11.27
CA ALA A 450 -4.62 -47.64 -12.08
C ALA A 450 -5.51 -47.23 -13.25
N SER A 451 -5.54 -48.06 -14.31
CA SER A 451 -6.48 -47.92 -15.42
C SER A 451 -7.59 -48.97 -15.30
N VAL A 452 -8.85 -48.53 -15.39
CA VAL A 452 -10.04 -49.40 -15.27
C VAL A 452 -10.91 -49.24 -16.52
N ALA A 453 -11.35 -50.36 -17.10
CA ALA A 453 -12.27 -50.37 -18.23
C ALA A 453 -13.67 -50.80 -17.80
N VAL A 454 -14.67 -49.95 -18.03
CA VAL A 454 -16.07 -50.18 -17.67
C VAL A 454 -16.90 -50.29 -18.95
N LYS A 455 -17.48 -51.46 -19.19
CA LYS A 455 -18.38 -51.71 -20.33
C LYS A 455 -19.83 -51.61 -19.88
N LEU A 456 -20.59 -50.74 -20.53
CA LEU A 456 -21.99 -50.42 -20.28
C LEU A 456 -22.79 -50.85 -21.52
N ASN A 457 -22.93 -52.17 -21.67
CA ASN A 457 -23.55 -52.83 -22.81
C ASN A 457 -24.91 -53.42 -22.44
#